data_AF-A0A950PLF9-F1
#
_entry.id   AF-A0A950PLF9-F1
#
_cell.length_a   1.000
_cell.length_b   1.000
_cell.length_c   1.000
_cell.angle_alpha   90.00
_cell.angle_beta   90.00
_cell.angle_gamma   90.00
#
_symmetry.space_group_name_H-M   'P 1'
#
loop_
_entity.id
_entity.type
_entity.pdbx_description
1 polymer ?
#
loop_
_entity_poly.entity_id
_entity_poly.type
_entity_poly.pdbx_seq_one_letter_code
_entity_poly.pdbx_strand_id
1 'polypeptide(L)' 'MGTDDKARNVGDKVRGKTKEMTGRATDDEELKARGKGDQTKGDLKQAGEKVKDAIKDTFKD' A
#
# COMPACT_ATOMS: atom_id res chain seq x y z
N MET A 1 11.89 -7.99 18.47
CA MET A 1 11.27 -7.54 17.21
C MET A 1 9.96 -8.30 17.06
N GLY A 2 8.78 -7.66 17.09
CA GLY A 2 7.53 -8.41 16.88
C GLY A 2 6.22 -7.71 17.24
N THR A 3 6.22 -6.78 18.19
CA THR A 3 5.01 -6.02 18.57
C THR A 3 4.94 -4.66 17.88
N ASP A 4 6.05 -3.95 17.78
CA ASP A 4 6.13 -2.65 17.11
C ASP A 4 5.81 -2.73 15.61
N ASP A 5 6.28 -3.80 14.96
CA ASP A 5 6.07 -4.04 13.52
C ASP A 5 4.61 -4.38 13.19
N LYS A 6 3.98 -5.21 14.03
CA LYS A 6 2.54 -5.52 13.91
C LYS A 6 1.68 -4.31 14.25
N ALA A 7 2.04 -3.53 15.26
CA ALA A 7 1.33 -2.32 15.63
C ALA A 7 1.43 -1.24 14.55
N ARG A 8 2.60 -1.06 13.93
CA ARG A 8 2.78 -0.18 12.75
C ARG A 8 1.94 -0.65 11.56
N ASN A 9 1.99 -1.94 11.23
CA ASN A 9 1.22 -2.46 10.09
C ASN A 9 -0.30 -2.37 10.31
N VAL A 10 -0.76 -2.55 11.56
CA VAL A 10 -2.17 -2.31 11.94
C VAL A 10 -2.48 -0.82 11.93
N GLY A 11 -1.58 0.03 12.43
CA GLY A 11 -1.72 1.48 12.45
C GLY A 11 -1.82 2.11 11.06
N ASP A 12 -1.03 1.65 10.10
CA ASP A 12 -1.10 2.09 8.70
C ASP A 12 -2.39 1.61 8.01
N LYS A 13 -2.81 0.36 8.25
CA LYS A 13 -4.12 -0.14 7.77
C LYS A 13 -5.29 0.66 8.36
N VAL A 14 -5.22 0.97 9.65
CA VAL A 14 -6.23 1.77 10.34
C VAL A 14 -6.22 3.18 9.78
N ARG A 15 -5.07 3.86 9.66
CA ARG A 15 -4.96 5.19 9.05
C ARG A 15 -5.49 5.23 7.62
N GLY A 16 -5.16 4.23 6.80
CA GLY A 16 -5.65 4.12 5.43
C GLY A 16 -7.17 3.96 5.38
N LYS A 17 -7.74 3.06 6.19
CA LYS A 17 -9.19 2.92 6.31
C LYS A 17 -9.85 4.19 6.85
N THR A 18 -9.27 4.85 7.84
CA THR A 18 -9.79 6.09 8.39
C THR A 18 -9.81 7.17 7.32
N LYS A 19 -8.74 7.37 6.55
CA LYS A 19 -8.73 8.31 5.41
C LYS A 19 -9.79 7.98 4.36
N GLU A 20 -9.95 6.70 4.03
CA GLU A 20 -10.96 6.26 3.05
C GLU A 20 -12.38 6.51 3.57
N MET A 21 -12.62 6.25 4.87
CA MET A 21 -13.93 6.41 5.50
C MET A 21 -14.27 7.88 5.72
N THR A 22 -13.30 8.70 6.16
CA THR A 22 -13.45 10.15 6.29
C THR A 22 -13.63 10.80 4.91
N GLY A 23 -12.87 10.40 3.89
CA GLY A 23 -13.08 10.89 2.52
C GLY A 23 -14.45 10.50 1.95
N ARG A 24 -14.97 9.30 2.28
CA ARG A 24 -16.35 8.91 1.96
C ARG A 24 -17.41 9.73 2.70
N ALA A 25 -17.15 10.06 3.97
CA ALA A 25 -18.12 10.75 4.82
C ALA A 25 -18.18 12.27 4.56
N THR A 26 -17.06 12.87 4.18
CA THR A 26 -16.95 14.30 3.83
C THR A 26 -17.24 14.58 2.35
N ASP A 27 -17.52 13.54 1.55
CA ASP A 27 -17.62 13.62 0.08
C ASP A 27 -16.37 14.23 -0.57
N ASP A 28 -15.21 13.94 0.04
CA ASP A 28 -13.92 14.49 -0.36
C ASP A 28 -13.27 13.52 -1.37
N GLU A 29 -13.58 13.74 -2.65
CA GLU A 29 -13.08 12.92 -3.76
C GLU A 29 -11.55 12.86 -3.80
N GLU A 30 -10.86 13.90 -3.34
CA GLU A 30 -9.39 13.93 -3.28
C GLU A 30 -8.86 12.87 -2.31
N LEU A 31 -9.37 12.81 -1.07
CA LEU A 31 -8.95 11.83 -0.07
C LEU A 31 -9.20 10.39 -0.52
N LYS A 32 -10.34 10.16 -1.18
CA LYS A 32 -10.76 8.85 -1.69
C LYS A 32 -9.88 8.41 -2.87
N ALA A 33 -9.58 9.33 -3.79
CA ALA A 33 -8.68 9.10 -4.91
C ALA A 33 -7.24 8.86 -4.44
N ARG A 34 -6.76 9.59 -3.43
CA ARG A 34 -5.42 9.42 -2.87
C ARG A 34 -5.25 8.06 -2.22
N GLY A 35 -6.20 7.61 -1.41
CA GLY A 35 -6.15 6.29 -0.77
C GLY A 35 -6.14 5.13 -1.77
N LYS A 36 -6.98 5.22 -2.81
CA LYS A 36 -7.06 4.20 -3.88
C LYS A 36 -5.83 4.23 -4.79
N GLY A 37 -5.31 5.42 -5.08
CA GLY A 37 -4.07 5.62 -5.82
C GLY A 37 -2.86 5.01 -5.11
N ASP A 38 -2.75 5.22 -3.79
CA ASP A 38 -1.66 4.66 -2.98
C ASP A 38 -1.70 3.13 -2.93
N GLN A 39 -2.88 2.53 -2.77
CA GLN A 39 -3.04 1.06 -2.86
C GLN A 39 -2.57 0.54 -4.21
N THR A 40 -3.11 1.11 -5.30
CA THR A 40 -2.78 0.67 -6.67
C THR A 40 -1.29 0.81 -6.96
N LYS A 41 -0.65 1.91 -6.52
CA LYS A 41 0.80 2.12 -6.65
C LYS A 41 1.61 1.12 -5.84
N GLY A 42 1.15 0.78 -4.64
CA GLY A 42 1.78 -0.22 -3.78
C GLY A 42 1.76 -1.61 -4.42
N ASP A 43 0.60 -2.05 -4.90
CA ASP A 43 0.42 -3.32 -5.60
C ASP A 43 1.25 -3.39 -6.89
N LEU A 44 1.25 -2.32 -7.70
CA LEU A 44 2.07 -2.21 -8.91
C LEU A 44 3.56 -2.27 -8.61
N LYS A 45 4.02 -1.57 -7.56
CA LYS A 45 5.42 -1.62 -7.13
C LYS A 45 5.82 -3.02 -6.70
N GLN A 46 5.03 -3.69 -5.86
CA GLN A 46 5.34 -5.05 -5.42
C GLN A 46 5.35 -6.05 -6.57
N ALA A 47 4.37 -5.97 -7.48
CA ALA A 47 4.33 -6.83 -8.66
C ALA A 47 5.54 -6.58 -9.58
N GLY A 48 5.88 -5.31 -9.81
CA GLY A 48 7.04 -4.92 -10.61
C GLY A 48 8.37 -5.32 -9.98
N GLU A 49 8.51 -5.23 -8.65
CA GLU A 49 9.69 -5.72 -7.93
C GLU A 49 9.82 -7.23 -8.06
N LYS A 50 8.75 -8.00 -7.83
CA LYS A 50 8.79 -9.46 -8.00
C LYS A 50 9.19 -9.89 -9.41
N VAL A 51 8.66 -9.22 -10.43
CA VAL A 51 9.02 -9.49 -11.83
C VAL A 51 10.49 -9.12 -12.08
N LYS A 52 10.95 -7.96 -11.62
CA LYS A 52 12.37 -7.58 -11.75
C LYS A 52 13.29 -8.54 -11.02
N ASP A 53 12.91 -8.99 -9.83
CA ASP A 53 13.71 -9.90 -9.01
C ASP A 53 13.81 -11.27 -9.69
N ALA A 54 12.69 -11.83 -10.16
CA ALA A 54 12.68 -13.08 -10.92
C ALA A 54 13.50 -13.01 -12.22
N ILE A 55 13.43 -11.88 -12.95
CA ILE A 55 14.25 -11.64 -14.14
C ILE A 55 15.72 -11.55 -13.75
N LYS A 56 16.06 -10.80 -12.70
CA LYS A 56 17.44 -10.61 -12.27
C LYS A 56 18.06 -11.91 -11.75
N ASP A 57 17.28 -12.77 -11.10
CA ASP A 57 17.67 -14.10 -10.65
C ASP A 57 17.95 -15.02 -11.84
N THR A 58 17.04 -15.05 -12.83
CA THR A 58 17.19 -15.85 -14.07
C THR A 58 18.38 -15.41 -14.94
N PHE A 59 18.71 -14.12 -14.98
CA PHE A 59 19.81 -13.57 -15.79
C PHE A 59 21.17 -13.56 -15.07
N LYS A 60 21.21 -13.95 -13.79
CA LYS A 60 22.44 -13.94 -12.97
C LYS A 60 23.05 -15.35 -12.80
N ASP A 61 22.40 -16.37 -13.36
CA ASP A 61 22.92 -17.74 -13.53
C ASP A 61 23.81 -17.86 -14.79
#